data_AF-A0A1A8QRF3-F1
#
_entry.id   AF-A0A1A8QRF3-F1
#
_cell.length_a   1.000
_cell.length_b   1.000
_cell.length_c   1.000
_cell.angle_alpha   90.00
_cell.angle_beta   90.00
_cell.angle_gamma   90.00
#
_symmetry.space_group_name_H-M   'P 1'
#
loop_
_entity.id
_entity.type
_entity.pdbx_description
1 polymer ?
#
loop_
_entity_poly.entity_id
_entity_poly.type
_entity_poly.pdbx_seq_one_letter_code
_entity_poly.pdbx_strand_id
1 'polypeptide(L)'
;PKKDCITSMVGFSNWKRALDSFREHDTCAGHKASMLAWNGYKVTLTKGSVVDRINVASIDRITKRREYLRRVVATIYFLAKQGMPFRGHEETDSSSNRGNFLELLTY
;
A
#
# COMPACT_ATOMS: atom_id res chain seq x y z
N PRO A 1 19.45 18.41 29.64
CA PRO A 1 19.85 17.65 28.42
C PRO A 1 20.51 16.31 28.80
N LYS A 2 19.87 15.18 28.52
CA LYS A 2 20.48 13.86 28.75
C LYS A 2 21.71 13.75 27.84
N LYS A 3 22.89 13.56 28.44
CA LYS A 3 24.15 13.34 27.75
C LYS A 3 24.01 12.10 26.86
N ASP A 4 24.19 12.22 25.56
CA ASP A 4 24.37 11.05 24.70
C ASP A 4 25.71 10.40 25.09
N CYS A 5 25.63 9.21 25.72
CA CYS A 5 26.70 8.60 26.52
C CYS A 5 28.06 8.44 25.79
N ILE A 6 28.08 8.41 24.46
CA ILE A 6 29.30 8.22 23.66
C ILE A 6 29.82 9.46 22.93
N THR A 7 29.18 10.63 23.02
CA THR A 7 29.63 11.86 22.32
C THR A 7 30.75 12.61 23.05
N SER A 8 31.58 11.90 23.83
CA SER A 8 32.72 12.50 24.53
C SER A 8 33.80 12.90 23.53
N MET A 9 34.26 14.16 23.57
CA MET A 9 35.43 14.63 22.82
C MET A 9 36.74 13.98 23.29
N VAL A 10 36.73 13.34 24.46
CA VAL A 10 37.85 12.58 25.01
C VAL A 10 37.54 11.10 24.83
N GLY A 11 38.42 10.37 24.14
CA GLY A 11 38.27 8.94 23.87
C GLY A 11 38.40 8.04 25.10
N PHE A 12 38.23 6.73 24.90
CA PHE A 12 38.38 5.74 25.96
C PHE A 12 39.81 5.20 26.01
N SER A 13 40.40 5.14 27.22
CA SER A 13 41.70 4.48 27.47
C SER A 13 41.55 3.11 28.14
N ASN A 14 40.32 2.68 28.46
CA ASN A 14 40.00 1.40 29.07
C ASN A 14 38.83 0.74 28.33
N TRP A 15 39.10 -0.39 27.69
CA TRP A 15 38.13 -1.12 26.87
C TRP A 15 36.92 -1.65 27.64
N LYS A 16 37.07 -2.04 28.91
CA LYS A 16 35.95 -2.48 29.73
C LYS A 16 34.93 -1.36 29.93
N ARG A 17 35.41 -0.15 30.22
CA ARG A 17 34.56 1.06 30.39
C ARG A 17 33.95 1.52 29.06
N ALA A 18 34.67 1.35 27.96
CA ALA A 18 34.14 1.63 26.62
C ALA A 18 32.95 0.71 26.30
N LEU A 19 33.06 -0.59 26.60
CA LEU A 19 31.99 -1.55 26.36
C LEU A 19 30.71 -1.22 27.14
N ASP A 20 30.83 -0.83 28.41
CA ASP A 20 29.68 -0.42 29.21
C ASP A 20 29.00 0.83 28.62
N SER A 21 29.79 1.81 28.18
CA SER A 21 29.27 3.01 27.50
C SER A 21 28.59 2.70 26.16
N PHE A 22 29.10 1.74 25.39
CA PHE A 22 28.44 1.29 24.15
C PHE A 22 27.10 0.61 24.42
N ARG A 23 27.02 -0.21 25.46
CA ARG A 23 25.75 -0.84 25.88
C ARG A 23 24.73 0.20 26.33
N GLU A 24 25.15 1.21 27.08
CA GLU A 24 24.29 2.33 27.44
C GLU A 24 23.81 3.10 26.21
N HIS A 25 24.70 3.38 25.26
CA HIS A 25 24.34 4.03 24.00
C HIS A 25 23.34 3.23 23.17
N ASP A 26 23.53 1.92 23.03
CA ASP A 26 22.63 1.03 22.29
C ASP A 26 21.19 1.13 22.82
N THR A 27 21.04 1.32 24.14
CA THR A 27 19.74 1.52 24.76
C THR A 27 19.19 2.95 24.67
N CYS A 28 20.01 3.93 24.28
CA CYS A 28 19.63 5.33 24.21
C CYS A 28 18.54 5.58 23.15
N ALA A 29 17.64 6.53 23.46
CA ALA A 29 16.57 6.93 22.56
C ALA A 29 17.09 7.43 21.20
N GLY A 30 18.20 8.18 21.18
CA GLY A 30 18.80 8.68 19.92
C GLY A 30 19.29 7.55 19.02
N HIS A 31 19.97 6.55 19.59
CA HIS A 31 20.40 5.36 18.85
C HIS A 31 19.20 4.62 18.26
N LYS A 32 18.21 4.29 19.11
CA LYS A 32 16.99 3.59 18.69
C LYS A 32 16.24 4.34 17.59
N ALA A 33 16.08 5.66 17.73
CA ALA A 33 15.42 6.48 16.71
C ALA A 33 16.18 6.43 15.37
N SER A 34 17.51 6.52 15.42
CA SER A 34 18.37 6.45 14.23
C SER A 34 18.30 5.08 13.56
N MET A 35 18.32 4.00 14.36
CA MET A 35 18.18 2.63 13.87
C MET A 35 16.80 2.37 13.27
N LEU A 36 15.73 2.91 13.84
CA LEU A 36 14.39 2.86 13.27
C LEU A 36 14.32 3.60 11.94
N ALA A 37 14.89 4.81 11.84
CA ALA A 37 14.95 5.57 10.60
C ALA A 37 15.73 4.82 9.51
N TRP A 38 16.90 4.27 9.86
CA TRP A 38 17.73 3.46 8.95
C TRP A 38 17.01 2.19 8.47
N ASN A 39 16.34 1.47 9.38
CA ASN A 39 15.55 0.30 9.01
C ASN A 39 14.38 0.68 8.10
N GLY A 40 13.70 1.80 8.39
CA GLY A 40 12.67 2.36 7.51
C GLY A 40 13.19 2.62 6.10
N TYR A 41 14.36 3.27 5.97
CA TYR A 41 15.01 3.54 4.69
C TYR A 41 15.34 2.25 3.91
N LYS A 42 15.92 1.23 4.56
CA LYS A 42 16.18 -0.07 3.93
C LYS A 42 14.92 -0.73 3.41
N VAL A 43 13.80 -0.62 4.14
CA VAL A 43 12.51 -1.12 3.65
C VAL A 43 12.06 -0.34 2.42
N THR A 44 12.24 0.99 2.37
CA THR A 44 11.89 1.78 1.18
C THR A 44 12.73 1.45 -0.06
N LEU A 45 13.99 1.03 0.12
CA LEU A 45 14.82 0.58 -1.01
C LEU A 45 14.28 -0.69 -1.68
N THR A 46 13.58 -1.55 -0.94
CA THR A 46 13.05 -2.83 -1.45
C THR A 46 11.59 -2.75 -1.87
N LYS A 47 10.77 -1.97 -1.13
CA LYS A 47 9.30 -1.90 -1.33
C LYS A 47 8.81 -0.58 -1.93
N GLY A 48 9.71 0.35 -2.23
CA GLY A 48 9.37 1.72 -2.59
C GLY A 48 9.01 2.58 -1.37
N SER A 49 9.02 3.90 -1.55
CA SER A 49 8.61 4.85 -0.51
C SER A 49 7.10 4.77 -0.25
N VAL A 50 6.65 5.38 0.85
CA VAL A 50 5.21 5.52 1.14
C VAL A 50 4.50 6.28 0.01
N VAL A 51 5.15 7.29 -0.57
CA VAL A 51 4.62 8.08 -1.69
C VAL A 51 4.45 7.20 -2.92
N ASP A 52 5.44 6.35 -3.25
CA ASP A 52 5.35 5.43 -4.38
C ASP A 52 4.17 4.47 -4.23
N ARG A 53 3.97 3.95 -3.03
CA ARG A 53 2.84 3.04 -2.74
C ARG A 53 1.49 3.73 -2.88
N ILE A 54 1.37 4.98 -2.43
CA ILE A 54 0.15 5.79 -2.60
C ILE A 54 -0.13 6.04 -4.08
N ASN A 55 0.92 6.34 -4.86
CA ASN A 55 0.81 6.55 -6.31
C ASN A 55 0.36 5.28 -7.02
N VAL A 56 0.98 4.13 -6.74
CA VAL A 56 0.59 2.83 -7.31
C VAL A 56 -0.86 2.49 -6.97
N ALA A 57 -1.27 2.64 -5.70
CA ALA A 57 -2.65 2.39 -5.29
C ALA A 57 -3.65 3.34 -5.99
N SER A 58 -3.26 4.59 -6.22
CA SER A 58 -4.09 5.56 -6.94
C SER A 58 -4.24 5.19 -8.41
N ILE A 59 -3.16 4.77 -9.06
CA ILE A 59 -3.16 4.30 -10.45
C ILE A 59 -4.04 3.03 -10.57
N ASP A 60 -3.86 2.04 -9.69
CA ASP A 60 -4.66 0.81 -9.68
C ASP A 60 -6.16 1.12 -9.56
N ARG A 61 -6.52 2.03 -8.65
CA ARG A 61 -7.91 2.49 -8.47
C ARG A 61 -8.46 3.17 -9.73
N ILE A 62 -7.68 4.04 -10.38
CA ILE A 62 -8.10 4.71 -11.62
C ILE A 62 -8.29 3.68 -12.74
N THR A 63 -7.35 2.75 -12.90
CA THR A 63 -7.41 1.70 -13.92
C THR A 63 -8.64 0.82 -13.72
N LYS A 64 -8.91 0.35 -12.50
CA LYS A 64 -10.10 -0.45 -12.17
C LYS A 64 -11.41 0.29 -12.48
N ARG A 65 -11.49 1.58 -12.14
CA ARG A 65 -12.68 2.40 -12.43
C ARG A 65 -12.89 2.59 -13.93
N ARG A 66 -11.82 2.82 -14.70
CA ARG A 66 -11.89 2.94 -16.15
C ARG A 66 -12.33 1.64 -16.81
N GLU A 67 -11.80 0.51 -16.35
CA GLU A 67 -12.18 -0.81 -16.84
C GLU A 67 -13.65 -1.12 -16.54
N TYR A 68 -14.13 -0.82 -15.33
CA TYR A 68 -15.54 -0.96 -14.99
C TYR A 68 -16.45 -0.13 -15.91
N LEU A 69 -16.12 1.15 -16.12
CA LEU A 69 -16.87 2.02 -17.03
C LEU A 69 -16.85 1.49 -18.48
N ARG A 70 -15.69 1.00 -18.94
CA ARG A 70 -15.54 0.41 -20.27
C ARG A 70 -16.48 -0.78 -20.45
N ARG A 71 -16.58 -1.68 -19.46
CA ARG A 71 -17.51 -2.81 -19.49
C ARG A 71 -18.96 -2.37 -19.54
N VAL A 72 -19.35 -1.42 -18.69
CA VAL A 72 -20.71 -0.85 -18.71
C VAL A 72 -21.07 -0.29 -20.08
N VAL A 73 -20.19 0.53 -20.67
CA VAL A 73 -20.42 1.11 -22.00
C VAL A 73 -20.47 0.04 -23.08
N ALA A 74 -19.60 -0.97 -23.03
CA ALA A 74 -19.59 -2.07 -23.99
C ALA A 74 -20.89 -2.89 -23.92
N THR A 75 -21.38 -3.20 -22.72
CA THR A 75 -22.65 -3.91 -22.52
C THR A 75 -23.83 -3.09 -23.05
N ILE A 76 -23.90 -1.80 -22.73
CA ILE A 76 -24.94 -0.90 -23.25
C ILE A 76 -24.92 -0.86 -24.77
N TYR A 77 -23.73 -0.67 -25.36
CA TYR A 77 -23.55 -0.61 -26.81
C TYR A 77 -23.98 -1.92 -27.48
N PHE A 78 -23.58 -3.06 -26.92
CA PHE A 78 -23.96 -4.39 -27.43
C PHE A 78 -25.48 -4.58 -27.41
N LEU A 79 -26.14 -4.33 -26.28
CA LEU A 79 -27.59 -4.48 -26.15
C LEU A 79 -28.35 -3.56 -27.11
N ALA A 80 -27.93 -2.29 -27.18
CA ALA A 80 -28.53 -1.33 -28.09
C ALA A 80 -28.38 -1.74 -29.56
N LYS A 81 -27.19 -2.22 -29.95
CA LYS A 81 -26.92 -2.69 -31.31
C LYS A 81 -27.74 -3.93 -31.69
N GLN A 82 -27.99 -4.81 -30.74
CA GLN A 82 -28.81 -6.02 -30.93
C GLN A 82 -30.32 -5.77 -30.76
N GLY A 83 -30.72 -4.55 -30.37
CA GLY A 83 -32.13 -4.24 -30.06
C GLY A 83 -32.67 -5.03 -28.86
N MET A 84 -31.81 -5.47 -27.96
CA MET A 84 -32.19 -6.28 -26.80
C MET A 84 -32.56 -5.40 -25.61
N PRO A 85 -33.57 -5.81 -24.82
CA PRO A 85 -33.88 -5.13 -23.57
C PRO A 85 -32.73 -5.30 -22.57
N PHE A 86 -32.52 -4.26 -21.76
CA PHE A 86 -31.54 -4.29 -20.68
C PHE A 86 -31.93 -5.26 -19.57
N ARG A 87 -33.24 -5.31 -19.27
CA ARG A 87 -33.81 -6.18 -18.26
C ARG A 87 -34.14 -7.57 -18.80
N GLY A 88 -34.12 -8.54 -17.91
CA GLY A 88 -34.60 -9.90 -18.15
C GLY A 88 -36.06 -10.10 -17.74
N HIS A 89 -36.48 -11.37 -17.77
CA HIS A 89 -37.75 -11.79 -17.21
C HIS A 89 -37.75 -11.76 -15.68
N GLU A 90 -36.60 -12.07 -15.08
CA GLU A 90 -36.38 -12.09 -13.63
C GLU A 90 -35.02 -11.44 -13.32
N GLU A 91 -34.95 -10.63 -12.25
CA GLU A 91 -33.70 -9.99 -11.78
C GLU A 91 -33.49 -10.22 -10.27
N THR A 92 -34.12 -11.25 -9.71
CA THR A 92 -33.96 -11.62 -8.30
C THR A 92 -32.55 -12.16 -8.06
N ASP A 93 -31.99 -11.94 -6.88
CA ASP A 93 -30.63 -12.42 -6.54
C ASP A 93 -30.49 -13.95 -6.56
N SER A 94 -31.61 -14.67 -6.42
CA SER A 94 -31.68 -16.13 -6.52
C SER A 94 -31.73 -16.66 -7.94
N SER A 95 -31.97 -15.81 -8.94
CA SER A 95 -32.10 -16.24 -10.33
C SER A 95 -30.74 -16.54 -10.93
N SER A 96 -30.66 -17.60 -11.74
CA SER A 96 -29.46 -17.95 -12.51
C SER A 96 -29.32 -17.17 -13.81
N ASN A 97 -30.32 -16.37 -14.17
CA ASN A 97 -30.32 -15.50 -15.35
C ASN A 97 -31.03 -14.18 -15.00
N ARG A 98 -30.27 -13.25 -14.40
CA ARG A 98 -30.78 -11.98 -13.86
C ARG A 98 -30.92 -10.90 -14.93
N GLY A 99 -31.24 -11.30 -16.15
CA GLY A 99 -31.41 -10.40 -17.28
C GLY A 99 -30.12 -9.95 -17.95
N ASN A 100 -30.29 -9.44 -19.16
CA ASN A 100 -29.19 -9.34 -20.12
C ASN A 100 -28.07 -8.40 -19.65
N PHE A 101 -28.41 -7.27 -19.04
CA PHE A 101 -27.40 -6.32 -18.58
C PHE A 101 -26.56 -6.88 -17.42
N LEU A 102 -27.20 -7.48 -16.42
CA LEU A 102 -26.50 -8.04 -15.27
C LEU A 102 -25.67 -9.25 -15.67
N GLU A 103 -26.22 -10.17 -16.48
CA GLU A 103 -25.48 -11.33 -16.96
C GLU A 103 -24.24 -10.94 -17.77
N LEU A 104 -24.36 -9.97 -18.69
CA LEU A 104 -23.24 -9.49 -19.50
C LEU A 104 -22.20 -8.68 -18.70
N LEU A 105 -22.59 -8.04 -17.60
CA LEU A 105 -21.64 -7.36 -16.72
C LEU A 105 -20.88 -8.31 -15.80
N THR A 106 -21.46 -9.48 -15.52
CA THR A 106 -20.88 -10.48 -14.61
C THR A 106 -19.92 -11.42 -15.35
N TYR A 107 -20.00 -11.47 -16.68
CA TYR A 107 -19.06 -12.15 -17.58
C TYR A 107 -17.78 -11.33 -17.82
#